data_AF-A0A2A6E825-F1
#
_entry.id   AF-A0A2A6E825-F1
#
_cell.length_a   1.000
_cell.length_b   1.000
_cell.length_c   1.000
_cell.angle_alpha   90.00
_cell.angle_beta   90.00
_cell.angle_gamma   90.00
#
_symmetry.space_group_name_H-M   'P 1'
#
loop_
_entity.id
_entity.type
_entity.pdbx_description
1 polymer ?
#
loop_
_entity_poly.entity_id
_entity_poly.type
_entity_poly.pdbx_seq_one_letter_code
_entity_poly.pdbx_strand_id
1 'polypeptide(L)' 'MYRFKKNYCWVWIAVDRFGKRFISFVCGDRSTDTGMKLWKKIKNIPASVYYSDYWKSYKEFLPGSMLI' A
#
# COMPACT_ATOMS: atom_id res chain seq x y z
N MET A 1 7.77 21.69 29.24
CA MET A 1 7.86 21.86 27.77
C MET A 1 6.86 20.89 27.13
N TYR A 2 5.69 21.37 26.68
CA TYR A 2 4.67 20.48 26.07
C TYR A 2 5.12 20.08 24.66
N ARG A 3 5.38 18.79 24.45
CA ARG A 3 5.80 18.25 23.15
C ARG A 3 4.55 17.82 22.38
N PHE A 4 4.07 18.68 21.48
CA PHE A 4 2.97 18.34 20.58
C PHE A 4 3.37 17.16 19.69
N LYS A 5 2.61 16.06 19.77
CA LYS A 5 2.80 14.88 18.91
C LYS A 5 2.24 15.21 17.54
N LYS A 6 3.06 15.07 16.50
CA LYS A 6 2.61 15.20 15.11
C LYS A 6 1.73 14.00 14.76
N ASN A 7 0.47 14.27 14.40
CA ASN A 7 -0.49 13.26 13.95
C ASN A 7 -0.34 13.05 12.44
N TYR A 8 0.71 12.31 12.05
CA TYR A 8 0.94 11.96 10.66
C TYR A 8 -0.14 11.00 10.15
N CYS A 9 -0.73 11.33 9.00
CA CYS A 9 -1.61 10.44 8.25
C CYS A 9 -0.92 10.07 6.94
N TRP A 10 -0.73 8.78 6.73
CA TRP A 10 -0.13 8.21 5.53
C TRP A 10 -1.21 7.71 4.59
N VAL A 11 -1.01 7.93 3.30
CA VAL A 11 -1.89 7.43 2.25
C VAL A 11 -1.19 6.25 1.56
N TRP A 12 -1.85 5.10 1.57
CA TRP A 12 -1.49 3.97 0.72
C TRP A 12 -2.35 4.03 -0.53
N ILE A 13 -1.72 4.00 -1.71
CA ILE A 13 -2.41 4.13 -2.99
C ILE A 13 -2.04 2.97 -3.92
N ALA A 14 -3.05 2.44 -4.61
CA ALA A 14 -2.88 1.50 -5.70
C ALA A 14 -3.31 2.17 -7.01
N VAL A 15 -2.44 2.07 -8.03
CA VAL A 15 -2.67 2.62 -9.36
C VAL A 15 -2.32 1.57 -10.41
N ASP A 16 -3.08 1.56 -11.51
CA ASP A 16 -2.72 0.81 -12.71
C ASP A 16 -1.85 1.71 -13.59
N ARG A 17 -0.58 1.32 -13.75
CA ARG A 17 0.42 2.06 -14.51
C ARG A 17 0.08 2.11 -16.00
N PHE A 18 -0.39 1.01 -16.57
CA PHE A 18 -0.66 0.91 -18.01
C PHE A 18 -1.97 1.60 -18.37
N GLY A 19 -3.03 1.34 -17.60
CA GLY A 19 -4.34 1.96 -17.80
C GLY A 19 -4.43 3.40 -17.28
N LYS A 20 -3.39 3.94 -16.65
CA LYS A 20 -3.33 5.29 -16.06
C LYS A 20 -4.54 5.61 -15.18
N ARG A 21 -4.98 4.63 -14.37
CA ARG A 21 -6.19 4.75 -13.56
C ARG A 21 -5.92 4.52 -12.09
N PHE A 22 -6.70 5.23 -11.28
CA PHE A 22 -6.79 5.04 -9.85
C PHE A 22 -7.54 3.74 -9.54
N ILE A 23 -7.00 2.91 -8.64
CA ILE A 23 -7.66 1.66 -8.22
C ILE A 23 -8.31 1.84 -6.85
N SER A 24 -7.51 2.14 -5.83
CA SER A 24 -8.00 2.30 -4.47
C SER A 24 -6.96 2.98 -3.57
N PHE A 25 -7.42 3.40 -2.39
CA PHE A 25 -6.57 3.96 -1.35
C PHE A 25 -7.06 3.61 0.05
N VAL A 26 -6.16 3.74 1.02
CA VAL A 26 -6.44 3.70 2.46
C VAL A 26 -5.58 4.75 3.16
N CYS A 27 -6.16 5.45 4.14
CA CYS A 27 -5.44 6.35 5.04
C CYS A 27 -5.15 5.66 6.37
N GLY A 28 -3.99 5.96 6.96
CA GLY A 28 -3.60 5.42 8.26
C GLY A 28 -2.13 5.69 8.59
N ASP A 29 -1.40 4.65 8.95
CA ASP A 29 0.03 4.68 9.22
C ASP A 29 0.80 3.85 8.19
N ARG A 30 2.12 3.71 8.33
CA ARG A 30 2.95 2.87 7.45
C ARG A 30 3.07 1.40 7.91
N SER A 31 2.16 0.94 8.78
CA SER A 31 2.17 -0.44 9.26
C SER A 31 1.71 -1.43 8.19
N THR A 32 2.09 -2.69 8.38
CA THR A 32 1.57 -3.82 7.61
C THR A 32 0.05 -3.91 7.69
N ASP A 33 -0.54 -3.61 8.86
CA ASP A 33 -1.99 -3.68 9.06
C ASP A 33 -2.74 -2.69 8.17
N THR A 34 -2.23 -1.45 8.06
CA THR A 34 -2.82 -0.45 7.15
C THR A 34 -2.64 -0.86 5.69
N GLY A 35 -1.45 -1.34 5.29
CA GLY A 35 -1.21 -1.86 3.95
C GLY A 35 -2.12 -3.03 3.58
N MET A 36 -2.36 -3.95 4.52
CA MET A 36 -3.26 -5.09 4.36
C MET A 36 -4.71 -4.68 4.10
N LYS A 37 -5.17 -3.55 4.64
CA LYS A 37 -6.50 -3.00 4.33
C LYS A 37 -6.59 -2.60 2.86
N LEU A 38 -5.55 -2.00 2.29
CA LEU A 38 -5.50 -1.71 0.86
C LEU A 38 -5.45 -3.01 0.05
N TRP A 39 -4.59 -3.96 0.44
CA TRP A 39 -4.45 -5.24 -0.25
C TRP A 39 -5.77 -6.00 -0.35
N LYS A 40 -6.53 -6.09 0.75
CA LYS A 40 -7.87 -6.72 0.77
C LYS A 40 -8.84 -6.13 -0.26
N LYS A 41 -8.72 -4.84 -0.58
CA LYS A 41 -9.57 -4.18 -1.60
C LYS A 41 -9.17 -4.54 -3.02
N ILE A 42 -7.88 -4.78 -3.28
CA ILE A 42 -7.33 -4.87 -4.64
C ILE A 42 -6.87 -6.27 -5.04
N LYS A 43 -6.72 -7.21 -4.09
CA LYS A 43 -6.15 -8.55 -4.33
C LYS A 43 -6.87 -9.39 -5.40
N ASN A 44 -8.14 -9.08 -5.69
CA ASN A 44 -8.94 -9.79 -6.69
C ASN A 44 -8.86 -9.12 -8.08
N ILE A 45 -8.15 -8.00 -8.20
CA ILE A 45 -7.94 -7.31 -9.47
C ILE A 45 -6.76 -8.01 -10.17
N PRO A 46 -6.95 -8.52 -11.39
CA PRO A 46 -5.88 -9.18 -12.12
C PRO A 46 -4.67 -8.26 -12.30
N ALA A 47 -3.52 -8.71 -11.82
CA ALA A 47 -2.24 -8.03 -11.99
C ALA A 47 -1.12 -9.06 -12.12
N SER A 48 -0.21 -8.84 -13.06
CA SER A 48 0.94 -9.73 -13.28
C SER A 48 2.16 -9.36 -12.41
N VAL A 49 2.27 -8.08 -12.05
CA VAL A 49 3.43 -7.49 -11.35
C VAL A 49 2.95 -6.36 -10.44
N TYR A 50 3.52 -6.29 -9.25
CA TYR A 50 3.39 -5.18 -8.31
C TYR A 50 4.72 -4.46 -8.18
N TYR A 51 4.69 -3.13 -8.29
CA TYR A 51 5.85 -2.27 -8.07
C TYR A 51 5.75 -1.64 -6.70
N SER A 52 6.82 -1.69 -5.92
CA SER A 52 6.89 -1.02 -4.61
C SER A 52 8.20 -0.28 -4.42
N ASP A 53 8.28 0.55 -3.39
CA ASP A 53 9.51 1.21 -2.94
C ASP A 53 10.34 0.32 -1.98
N TYR A 54 10.09 -1.00 -2.00
CA TYR A 54 10.71 -2.01 -1.12
C TYR A 54 10.46 -1.81 0.37
N TRP A 55 9.44 -1.03 0.78
CA TRP A 55 9.07 -0.93 2.18
C TRP A 55 8.76 -2.32 2.77
N LYS A 56 9.32 -2.62 3.96
CA LYS A 56 9.26 -3.96 4.57
C LYS A 56 7.84 -4.56 4.59
N SER A 57 6.83 -3.74 4.88
CA SER A 57 5.44 -4.17 4.99
C SER A 57 4.92 -4.85 3.73
N TYR A 58 5.37 -4.48 2.52
CA TYR A 58 4.88 -5.06 1.28
C TYR A 58 5.19 -6.56 1.16
N LYS A 59 6.33 -7.00 1.71
CA LYS A 59 6.74 -8.42 1.69
C LYS A 59 5.82 -9.32 2.53
N GLU A 60 5.09 -8.74 3.48
CA GLU A 60 4.21 -9.48 4.39
C GLU A 60 2.88 -9.87 3.73
N PHE A 61 2.47 -9.18 2.66
CA PHE A 61 1.15 -9.37 2.06
C PHE A 61 1.09 -9.44 0.54
N LEU A 62 2.11 -8.96 -0.17
CA LEU A 62 2.18 -9.13 -1.62
C LEU A 62 2.78 -10.49 -1.99
N PRO A 63 2.37 -11.09 -3.13
CA PRO A 63 2.97 -12.32 -3.61
C PRO A 63 4.45 -12.07 -3.96
N GLY A 64 5.38 -12.76 -3.28
CA GLY A 64 6.81 -12.53 -3.43
C GLY A 64 7.35 -12.73 -4.85
N SER A 65 6.74 -13.62 -5.64
CA SER A 65 7.12 -13.85 -7.04
C SER A 65 6.70 -12.73 -8.00
N MET A 66 5.84 -11.82 -7.55
CA MET A 66 5.26 -10.75 -8.37
C MET A 66 5.67 -9.35 -7.88
N LEU A 67 6.44 -9.26 -6.80
CA LEU A 67 6.92 -8.00 -6.24
C LEU A 67 8.26 -7.61 -6.88
N ILE A 68 8.25 -6.52 -7.65
CA ILE A 68 9.44 -5.89 -8.23
C ILE A 68 9.82 -4.67 -7.43
#